data_AF-A0A9D7X1P5-F1
#
_entry.id   AF-A0A9D7X1P5-F1
#
_cell.length_a   1.000
_cell.length_b   1.000
_cell.length_c   1.000
_cell.angle_alpha   90.00
_cell.angle_beta   90.00
_cell.angle_gamma   90.00
#
_symmetry.space_group_name_H-M   'P 1'
#
loop_
_entity.id
_entity.type
_entity.pdbx_description
1 polymer ?
#
loop_
_entity_poly.entity_id
_entity_poly.type
_entity_poly.pdbx_seq_one_letter_code
_entity_poly.pdbx_strand_id
1 'polypeptide(L)'
;EAAKTAGINFGFTATESLGAVEALAKAGVSTSDILGGALTGALTLAAAGNLDVATAAETASKAMTQFGLSGKDIPKLADLLAAGAATATGDVTDFAQALNQAGLVASQAGIPIEETVGALTAFAAAGLLGSDAGTSFRTMLLRLQNPSKESAKEMERLGINAFNAQGEFIRAGEIGRTTSDATCRTDAGTAKRGSCSDLRIGCGTCCQRALHPRGRRDRQVQRPSEPEWVRITGSR
;
A
#
# COMPACT_ATOMS: atom_id res chain seq x y z
N GLU A 1 2.25 12.85 -34.01
CA GLU A 1 1.19 11.83 -34.13
C GLU A 1 0.68 11.33 -32.78
N ALA A 2 1.45 10.58 -31.98
CA ALA A 2 0.96 10.02 -30.70
C ALA A 2 0.30 11.06 -29.76
N ALA A 3 0.93 12.24 -29.59
CA ALA A 3 0.36 13.34 -28.80
C ALA A 3 -0.98 13.87 -29.34
N LYS A 4 -1.15 13.89 -30.67
CA LYS A 4 -2.38 14.36 -31.31
C LYS A 4 -3.53 13.36 -31.10
N THR A 5 -3.24 12.07 -31.27
CA THR A 5 -4.23 10.99 -31.07
C THR A 5 -4.64 10.88 -29.60
N ALA A 6 -3.66 10.92 -28.68
CA ALA A 6 -3.94 10.85 -27.25
C ALA A 6 -4.74 12.08 -26.79
N GLY A 7 -4.36 13.29 -27.21
CA GLY A 7 -5.10 14.51 -26.88
C GLY A 7 -6.58 14.43 -27.25
N ILE A 8 -6.89 14.05 -28.50
CA ILE A 8 -8.27 13.92 -28.98
C ILE A 8 -9.09 12.95 -28.13
N ASN A 9 -8.50 11.81 -27.72
CA ASN A 9 -9.20 10.79 -26.93
C ASN A 9 -9.56 11.26 -25.52
N PHE A 10 -8.79 12.20 -24.95
CA PHE A 10 -8.99 12.72 -23.60
C PHE A 10 -9.53 14.16 -23.58
N GLY A 11 -9.90 14.72 -24.74
CA GLY A 11 -10.44 16.08 -24.85
C GLY A 11 -9.39 17.20 -24.77
N PHE A 12 -8.10 16.88 -24.86
CA PHE A 12 -7.01 17.86 -24.87
C PHE A 12 -6.56 18.22 -26.28
N THR A 13 -6.08 19.45 -26.45
CA THR A 13 -5.49 19.90 -27.70
C THR A 13 -4.15 19.23 -27.98
N ALA A 14 -3.73 19.25 -29.24
CA ALA A 14 -2.41 18.75 -29.64
C ALA A 14 -1.28 19.51 -28.93
N THR A 15 -1.44 20.81 -28.66
CA THR A 15 -0.46 21.65 -27.98
C THR A 15 -0.33 21.27 -26.50
N GLU A 16 -1.44 21.04 -25.80
CA GLU A 16 -1.42 20.59 -24.39
C GLU A 16 -0.78 19.21 -24.26
N SER A 17 -1.12 18.31 -25.18
CA SER A 17 -0.54 16.97 -25.21
C SER A 17 0.96 16.99 -25.52
N LEU A 18 1.41 17.92 -26.37
CA LEU A 18 2.83 18.15 -26.61
C LEU A 18 3.53 18.68 -25.35
N GLY A 19 2.87 19.59 -24.61
CA GLY A 19 3.33 20.07 -23.31
C GLY A 19 3.53 18.93 -22.29
N ALA A 20 2.62 17.95 -22.26
CA ALA A 20 2.79 16.74 -21.44
C ALA A 20 4.03 15.94 -21.85
N VAL A 21 4.23 15.73 -23.14
CA VAL A 21 5.41 15.01 -23.67
C VAL A 21 6.70 15.74 -23.28
N GLU A 22 6.73 17.07 -23.40
CA GLU A 22 7.88 17.88 -22.99
C GLU A 22 8.12 17.79 -21.47
N ALA A 23 7.08 17.83 -20.65
CA ALA A 23 7.19 17.70 -19.20
C ALA A 23 7.71 16.31 -18.79
N LEU A 24 7.18 15.23 -19.38
CA LEU A 24 7.65 13.86 -19.15
C LEU A 24 9.11 13.70 -19.60
N ALA A 25 9.48 14.25 -20.76
CA ALA A 25 10.85 14.21 -21.25
C ALA A 25 11.82 14.99 -20.34
N LYS A 26 11.42 16.18 -19.87
CA LYS A 26 12.20 16.98 -18.90
C LYS A 26 12.38 16.27 -17.57
N ALA A 27 11.39 15.48 -17.16
CA ALA A 27 11.46 14.68 -15.95
C ALA A 27 12.28 13.37 -16.12
N GLY A 28 12.82 13.12 -17.31
CA GLY A 28 13.73 12.01 -17.60
C GLY A 28 13.04 10.71 -18.01
N VAL A 29 11.74 10.74 -18.31
CA VAL A 29 11.00 9.56 -18.78
C VAL A 29 11.48 9.20 -20.20
N SER A 30 11.77 7.91 -20.42
CA SER A 30 12.23 7.42 -21.71
C SER A 30 11.16 7.63 -22.79
N THR A 31 11.56 7.91 -24.04
CA THR A 31 10.60 8.06 -25.15
C THR A 31 9.75 6.80 -25.34
N SER A 32 10.32 5.61 -25.09
CA SER A 32 9.57 4.35 -25.08
C SER A 32 8.49 4.30 -24.02
N ASP A 33 8.73 4.81 -22.82
CA ASP A 33 7.72 4.84 -21.76
C ASP A 33 6.68 5.94 -21.98
N ILE A 34 7.09 7.10 -22.51
CA ILE A 34 6.19 8.18 -22.92
C ILE A 34 5.16 7.64 -23.91
N LEU A 35 5.63 6.98 -24.97
CA LEU A 35 4.78 6.37 -25.99
C LEU A 35 4.09 5.09 -25.51
N GLY A 36 4.69 4.39 -24.55
CA GLY A 36 4.22 3.13 -23.99
C GLY A 36 3.10 3.25 -22.96
N GLY A 37 2.69 4.49 -22.64
CA GLY A 37 1.50 4.74 -21.82
C GLY A 37 1.63 5.89 -20.84
N ALA A 38 2.84 6.43 -20.60
CA ALA A 38 2.98 7.52 -19.63
C ALA A 38 2.27 8.80 -20.09
N LEU A 39 2.27 9.10 -21.39
CA LEU A 39 1.48 10.20 -21.95
C LEU A 39 -0.02 9.99 -21.74
N THR A 40 -0.53 8.81 -22.10
CA THR A 40 -1.93 8.43 -21.91
C THR A 40 -2.33 8.51 -20.45
N GLY A 41 -1.50 8.00 -19.55
CA GLY A 41 -1.74 8.04 -18.11
C GLY A 41 -1.70 9.45 -17.54
N ALA A 42 -0.77 10.30 -18.00
CA ALA A 42 -0.73 11.72 -17.60
C ALA A 42 -2.00 12.46 -18.06
N LEU A 43 -2.47 12.25 -19.28
CA LEU A 43 -3.72 12.84 -19.78
C LEU A 43 -4.95 12.27 -19.06
N THR A 44 -4.93 10.98 -18.71
CA THR A 44 -5.99 10.35 -17.90
C THR A 44 -6.04 10.96 -16.50
N LEU A 45 -4.88 11.15 -15.88
CA LEU A 45 -4.77 11.80 -14.57
C LEU A 45 -5.22 13.28 -14.64
N ALA A 46 -4.86 13.97 -15.71
CA ALA A 46 -5.31 15.33 -15.99
C ALA A 46 -6.84 15.42 -16.09
N ALA A 47 -7.45 14.53 -16.88
CA ALA A 47 -8.89 14.45 -17.02
C ALA A 47 -9.61 14.04 -15.74
N ALA A 48 -9.07 13.07 -14.99
CA ALA A 48 -9.68 12.56 -13.76
C ALA A 48 -9.66 13.59 -12.62
N GLY A 49 -8.61 14.41 -12.53
CA GLY A 49 -8.46 15.42 -11.49
C GLY A 49 -8.74 16.85 -11.90
N ASN A 50 -9.14 17.11 -13.16
CA ASN A 50 -9.13 18.47 -13.72
C ASN A 50 -7.78 19.18 -13.47
N LEU A 51 -6.68 18.42 -13.57
CA LEU A 51 -5.33 18.93 -13.36
C LEU A 51 -4.78 19.52 -14.66
N ASP A 52 -3.92 20.52 -14.52
CA ASP A 52 -3.09 20.95 -15.63
C ASP A 52 -2.26 19.78 -16.16
N VAL A 53 -2.21 19.63 -17.48
CA VAL A 53 -1.49 18.55 -18.15
C VAL A 53 -0.01 18.49 -17.74
N ALA A 54 0.60 19.64 -17.48
CA ALA A 54 1.96 19.72 -16.96
C ALA A 54 2.10 19.13 -15.54
N THR A 55 1.18 19.46 -14.62
CA THR A 55 1.16 18.93 -13.25
C THR A 55 0.86 17.44 -13.22
N ALA A 56 -0.03 16.98 -14.09
CA ALA A 56 -0.33 15.56 -14.22
C ALA A 56 0.87 14.78 -14.76
N ALA A 57 1.57 15.32 -15.78
CA ALA A 57 2.81 14.75 -16.31
C ALA A 57 3.93 14.71 -15.25
N GLU A 58 4.09 15.75 -14.45
CA GLU A 58 5.07 15.79 -13.36
C GLU A 58 4.76 14.74 -12.29
N THR A 59 3.50 14.65 -11.85
CA THR A 59 3.05 13.65 -10.87
C THR A 59 3.25 12.23 -11.40
N ALA A 60 2.86 11.97 -12.65
CA ALA A 60 3.07 10.69 -13.31
C ALA A 60 4.55 10.32 -13.37
N SER A 61 5.41 11.24 -13.82
CA SER A 61 6.86 10.97 -13.88
C SER A 61 7.47 10.73 -12.50
N LYS A 62 7.06 11.48 -11.48
CA LYS A 62 7.52 11.26 -10.11
C LYS A 62 7.10 9.89 -9.61
N ALA A 63 5.86 9.49 -9.85
CA ALA A 63 5.39 8.16 -9.47
C ALA A 63 6.14 7.04 -10.20
N MET A 64 6.45 7.20 -11.49
CA MET A 64 7.29 6.27 -12.24
C MET A 64 8.67 6.11 -11.62
N THR A 65 9.36 7.22 -11.38
CA THR A 65 10.72 7.19 -10.85
C THR A 65 10.75 6.69 -9.41
N GLN A 66 9.79 7.09 -8.57
CA GLN A 66 9.76 6.70 -7.16
C GLN A 66 9.36 5.24 -6.97
N PHE A 67 8.33 4.76 -7.66
CA PHE A 67 7.78 3.42 -7.43
C PHE A 67 8.23 2.40 -8.48
N GLY A 68 9.14 2.78 -9.39
CA GLY A 68 9.63 1.91 -10.46
C GLY A 68 8.55 1.51 -11.46
N LEU A 69 7.55 2.38 -11.66
CA LEU A 69 6.43 2.10 -12.56
C LEU A 69 6.83 2.37 -14.00
N SER A 70 6.29 1.55 -14.91
CA SER A 70 6.44 1.75 -16.35
C SER A 70 5.29 2.57 -16.92
N GLY A 71 5.42 3.07 -18.15
CA GLY A 71 4.38 3.92 -18.76
C GLY A 71 2.99 3.28 -18.78
N LYS A 72 2.91 1.96 -18.95
CA LYS A 72 1.66 1.17 -18.92
C LYS A 72 0.95 1.13 -17.57
N ASP A 73 1.64 1.45 -16.47
CA ASP A 73 1.09 1.39 -15.11
C ASP A 73 0.50 2.73 -14.68
N ILE A 74 0.77 3.82 -15.40
CA ILE A 74 0.28 5.17 -15.07
C ILE A 74 -1.24 5.33 -15.23
N PRO A 75 -1.92 4.73 -16.22
CA PRO A 75 -3.38 4.71 -16.22
C PRO A 75 -3.95 4.08 -14.93
N LYS A 76 -3.34 3.00 -14.42
CA LYS A 76 -3.77 2.39 -13.15
C LYS A 76 -3.52 3.29 -11.95
N LEU A 77 -2.44 4.07 -11.95
CA LEU A 77 -2.21 5.10 -10.94
C LEU A 77 -3.35 6.13 -10.94
N ALA A 78 -3.77 6.61 -12.12
CA ALA A 78 -4.89 7.54 -12.21
C ALA A 78 -6.18 6.92 -11.65
N ASP A 79 -6.46 5.65 -11.98
CA ASP A 79 -7.61 4.92 -11.44
C ASP A 79 -7.53 4.73 -9.91
N LEU A 80 -6.35 4.44 -9.37
CA LEU A 80 -6.10 4.31 -7.92
C LEU A 80 -6.37 5.63 -7.18
N LEU A 81 -5.85 6.74 -7.71
CA LEU A 81 -6.07 8.06 -7.11
C LEU A 81 -7.55 8.47 -7.21
N ALA A 82 -8.21 8.18 -8.34
CA ALA A 82 -9.65 8.41 -8.51
C ALA A 82 -10.50 7.56 -7.55
N ALA A 83 -10.14 6.29 -7.34
CA ALA A 83 -10.82 5.43 -6.38
C ALA A 83 -10.63 5.90 -4.94
N GLY A 84 -9.41 6.35 -4.59
CA GLY A 84 -9.11 6.95 -3.28
C GLY A 84 -9.92 8.23 -3.04
N ALA A 85 -9.93 9.13 -4.03
CA ALA A 85 -10.72 10.37 -4.03
C ALA A 85 -12.21 10.11 -3.81
N ALA A 86 -12.79 9.18 -4.57
CA ALA A 86 -14.19 8.80 -4.43
C ALA A 86 -14.51 8.17 -3.06
N THR A 87 -13.57 7.41 -2.48
CA THR A 87 -13.76 6.76 -1.18
C THR A 87 -13.67 7.74 -0.01
N ALA A 88 -12.70 8.65 -0.04
CA ALA A 88 -12.45 9.59 1.04
C ALA A 88 -13.20 10.92 0.90
N THR A 89 -14.02 11.10 -0.15
CA THR A 89 -14.69 12.36 -0.48
C THR A 89 -13.69 13.53 -0.67
N GLY A 90 -12.61 13.27 -1.40
CA GLY A 90 -11.63 14.27 -1.83
C GLY A 90 -11.48 14.31 -3.35
N ASP A 91 -10.56 15.12 -3.85
CA ASP A 91 -10.28 15.22 -5.30
C ASP A 91 -9.00 14.49 -5.70
N VAL A 92 -8.90 14.06 -6.96
CA VAL A 92 -7.66 13.44 -7.50
C VAL A 92 -6.46 14.39 -7.38
N THR A 93 -6.72 15.70 -7.44
CA THR A 93 -5.72 16.76 -7.18
C THR A 93 -5.13 16.64 -5.77
N ASP A 94 -5.97 16.42 -4.76
CA ASP A 94 -5.55 16.25 -3.38
C ASP A 94 -4.64 15.04 -3.23
N PHE A 95 -5.04 13.92 -3.83
CA PHE A 95 -4.26 12.70 -3.80
C PHE A 95 -2.93 12.82 -4.57
N ALA A 96 -2.93 13.53 -5.70
CA ALA A 96 -1.71 13.85 -6.44
C ALA A 96 -0.75 14.72 -5.61
N GLN A 97 -1.26 15.75 -4.92
CA GLN A 97 -0.46 16.59 -4.01
C GLN A 97 0.07 15.78 -2.82
N ALA A 98 -0.77 14.95 -2.21
CA ALA A 98 -0.41 14.10 -1.09
C ALA A 98 0.72 13.11 -1.48
N LEU A 99 0.58 12.49 -2.66
CA LEU A 99 1.59 11.59 -3.21
C LEU A 99 2.89 12.33 -3.52
N ASN A 100 2.83 13.56 -4.03
CA ASN A 100 4.02 14.38 -4.26
C ASN A 100 4.80 14.67 -2.97
N GLN A 101 4.12 14.81 -1.82
CA GLN A 101 4.78 15.04 -0.53
C GLN A 101 5.33 13.74 0.09
N ALA A 102 4.59 12.64 0.01
CA ALA A 102 4.93 11.42 0.74
C ALA A 102 5.58 10.31 -0.10
N GLY A 103 5.39 10.32 -1.42
CA GLY A 103 5.69 9.20 -2.31
C GLY A 103 7.14 8.75 -2.26
N LEU A 104 8.09 9.70 -2.20
CA LEU A 104 9.51 9.38 -2.08
C LEU A 104 9.84 8.68 -0.76
N VAL A 105 9.22 9.08 0.36
CA VAL A 105 9.49 8.45 1.66
C VAL A 105 8.78 7.10 1.75
N ALA A 106 7.59 6.98 1.16
CA ALA A 106 6.86 5.71 1.09
C ALA A 106 7.61 4.66 0.24
N SER A 107 8.13 5.07 -0.92
CA SER A 107 8.98 4.22 -1.76
C SER A 107 10.26 3.79 -1.03
N GLN A 108 10.96 4.71 -0.37
CA GLN A 108 12.15 4.37 0.45
C GLN A 108 11.83 3.41 1.60
N ALA A 109 10.62 3.51 2.16
CA ALA A 109 10.10 2.59 3.17
C ALA A 109 9.70 1.21 2.59
N GLY A 110 9.84 0.99 1.28
CA GLY A 110 9.42 -0.23 0.59
C GLY A 110 7.90 -0.37 0.45
N ILE A 111 7.13 0.70 0.65
CA ILE A 111 5.67 0.69 0.56
C ILE A 111 5.29 0.81 -0.92
N PRO A 112 4.51 -0.15 -1.47
CA PRO A 112 4.04 -0.06 -2.84
C PRO A 112 3.05 1.11 -3.02
N ILE A 113 2.85 1.54 -4.26
CA ILE A 113 2.02 2.70 -4.57
C ILE A 113 0.56 2.49 -4.12
N GLU A 114 0.05 1.27 -4.24
CA GLU A 114 -1.31 0.90 -3.86
C GLU A 114 -1.55 1.08 -2.35
N GLU A 115 -0.58 0.66 -1.53
CA GLU A 115 -0.65 0.85 -0.08
C GLU A 115 -0.43 2.31 0.31
N THR A 116 0.40 3.03 -0.44
CA THR A 116 0.59 4.47 -0.26
C THR A 116 -0.71 5.23 -0.49
N VAL A 117 -1.40 4.98 -1.61
CA VAL A 117 -2.70 5.60 -1.91
C VAL A 117 -3.77 5.15 -0.91
N GLY A 118 -3.76 3.88 -0.49
CA GLY A 118 -4.66 3.37 0.56
C GLY A 118 -4.45 4.08 1.90
N ALA A 119 -3.20 4.31 2.31
CA ALA A 119 -2.89 5.07 3.50
C ALA A 119 -3.37 6.52 3.36
N LEU A 120 -3.07 7.19 2.24
CA LEU A 120 -3.54 8.56 1.98
C LEU A 120 -5.08 8.65 1.98
N THR A 121 -5.77 7.61 1.53
CA THR A 121 -7.24 7.52 1.60
C THR A 121 -7.73 7.51 3.05
N ALA A 122 -7.03 6.83 3.96
CA ALA A 122 -7.36 6.85 5.39
C ALA A 122 -7.10 8.23 6.03
N PHE A 123 -6.04 8.95 5.62
CA PHE A 123 -5.79 10.33 6.06
C PHE A 123 -6.89 11.27 5.57
N ALA A 124 -7.27 11.15 4.30
CA ALA A 124 -8.36 11.92 3.69
C ALA A 124 -9.70 11.66 4.38
N ALA A 125 -10.03 10.40 4.71
CA ALA A 125 -11.21 10.05 5.48
C ALA A 125 -11.20 10.62 6.91
N ALA A 126 -10.03 10.91 7.47
CA ALA A 126 -9.86 11.60 8.75
C ALA A 126 -9.88 13.14 8.62
N GLY A 127 -10.13 13.68 7.43
CA GLY A 127 -10.20 15.12 7.15
C GLY A 127 -8.87 15.78 6.80
N LEU A 128 -7.80 15.01 6.60
CA LEU A 128 -6.51 15.51 6.10
C LEU A 128 -6.43 15.27 4.60
N LEU A 129 -6.58 16.33 3.81
CA LEU A 129 -6.57 16.28 2.35
C LEU A 129 -5.30 16.93 1.78
N GLY A 130 -5.01 16.64 0.52
CA GLY A 130 -3.97 17.33 -0.23
C GLY A 130 -2.57 17.20 0.36
N SER A 131 -1.82 18.30 0.27
CA SER A 131 -0.45 18.38 0.79
C SER A 131 -0.34 18.10 2.30
N ASP A 132 -1.37 18.38 3.08
CA ASP A 132 -1.37 18.14 4.53
C ASP A 132 -1.45 16.64 4.85
N ALA A 133 -2.26 15.90 4.09
CA ALA A 133 -2.33 14.45 4.15
C ALA A 133 -0.95 13.83 3.89
N GLY A 134 -0.32 14.26 2.79
CA GLY A 134 1.00 13.78 2.39
C GLY A 134 2.11 14.14 3.38
N THR A 135 2.11 15.37 3.91
CA THR A 135 3.10 15.81 4.90
C THR A 135 2.93 15.05 6.22
N SER A 136 1.69 14.82 6.64
CA SER A 136 1.38 14.05 7.85
C SER A 136 1.81 12.59 7.68
N PHE A 137 1.49 11.97 6.54
CA PHE A 137 1.91 10.60 6.24
C PHE A 137 3.43 10.48 6.15
N ARG A 138 4.12 11.40 5.46
CA ARG A 138 5.59 11.49 5.44
C ARG A 138 6.17 11.57 6.85
N THR A 139 5.62 12.44 7.70
CA THR A 139 6.08 12.62 9.08
C THR A 139 5.87 11.36 9.91
N MET A 140 4.74 10.69 9.75
CA MET A 140 4.46 9.40 10.37
C MET A 140 5.52 8.36 9.96
N LEU A 141 5.80 8.21 8.66
CA LEU A 141 6.80 7.26 8.18
C LEU A 141 8.20 7.55 8.74
N LEU A 142 8.63 8.82 8.74
CA LEU A 142 9.93 9.20 9.30
C LEU A 142 10.04 8.90 10.80
N ARG A 143 8.97 9.15 11.57
CA ARG A 143 8.94 8.85 13.02
C ARG A 143 8.94 7.36 13.31
N LEU A 144 8.34 6.55 12.45
CA LEU A 144 8.35 5.09 12.58
C LEU A 144 9.67 4.47 12.13
N GLN A 145 10.35 5.04 11.12
CA GLN A 145 11.68 4.62 10.69
C GLN A 145 12.76 4.96 11.72
N ASN A 146 12.64 6.12 12.38
CA ASN A 146 13.57 6.56 13.40
C ASN A 146 12.82 7.00 14.68
N PRO A 147 12.32 6.03 15.47
CA PRO A 147 11.62 6.33 16.72
C PRO A 147 12.59 6.89 17.76
N SER A 148 12.11 7.81 18.62
CA SER A 148 12.88 8.20 19.80
C SER A 148 13.11 6.99 20.72
N LYS A 149 14.09 7.05 21.63
CA LYS A 149 14.39 5.95 22.56
C LYS A 149 13.17 5.55 23.40
N GLU A 150 12.40 6.54 23.84
CA GLU A 150 11.15 6.36 24.58
C GLU A 150 10.08 5.70 23.71
N SER A 151 9.94 6.16 22.46
CA SER A 151 8.96 5.61 21.51
C SER A 151 9.31 4.18 21.11
N ALA A 152 10.59 3.88 20.88
CA ALA A 152 11.08 2.54 20.56
C ALA A 152 10.80 1.56 21.70
N LYS A 153 11.05 1.98 22.96
CA LYS A 153 10.78 1.17 24.15
C LYS A 153 9.30 0.87 24.33
N GLU A 154 8.42 1.84 24.07
CA GLU A 154 6.98 1.61 24.13
C GLU A 154 6.46 0.78 22.96
N MET A 155 6.99 0.96 21.75
CA MET A 155 6.67 0.09 20.61
C MET A 155 7.08 -1.36 20.88
N GLU A 156 8.26 -1.59 21.46
CA GLU A 156 8.71 -2.91 21.89
C GLU A 156 7.80 -3.50 22.97
N ARG A 157 7.41 -2.70 23.98
CA ARG A 157 6.47 -3.13 25.03
C ARG A 157 5.09 -3.50 24.48
N LEU A 158 4.62 -2.77 23.46
CA LEU A 158 3.33 -3.01 22.79
C LEU A 158 3.43 -4.08 21.68
N GLY A 159 4.63 -4.57 21.36
CA GLY A 159 4.86 -5.53 20.29
C GLY A 159 4.61 -4.98 18.88
N ILE A 160 4.58 -3.65 18.72
CA ILE A 160 4.34 -2.99 17.43
C ILE A 160 5.66 -2.88 16.68
N ASN A 161 5.79 -3.66 15.60
CA ASN A 161 6.86 -3.48 14.62
C ASN A 161 6.25 -2.95 13.33
N ALA A 162 6.49 -1.68 13.02
CA ALA A 162 6.07 -1.07 11.75
C ALA A 162 7.07 -1.34 10.62
N PHE A 163 8.31 -1.69 10.94
CA PHE A 163 9.38 -1.96 9.99
C PHE A 163 10.08 -3.29 10.34
N ASN A 164 10.45 -4.06 9.32
CA ASN A 164 11.25 -5.27 9.49
C ASN A 164 12.73 -4.91 9.73
N ALA A 165 13.57 -5.93 9.99
CA ALA A 165 15.01 -5.74 10.22
C ALA A 165 15.76 -5.18 9.00
N GLN A 166 15.13 -5.19 7.82
CA GLN A 166 15.64 -4.68 6.56
C GLN A 166 15.21 -3.22 6.30
N GLY A 167 14.41 -2.62 7.17
CA GLY A 167 13.92 -1.25 7.03
C GLY A 167 12.69 -1.12 6.11
N GLU A 168 12.05 -2.23 5.74
CA GLU A 168 10.84 -2.24 4.93
C GLU A 168 9.59 -2.22 5.82
N PHE A 169 8.58 -1.47 5.40
CA PHE A 169 7.32 -1.37 6.11
C PHE A 169 6.60 -2.71 6.16
N ILE A 170 6.18 -3.11 7.36
CA ILE A 170 5.36 -4.31 7.54
C ILE A 170 3.92 -3.92 7.19
N ARG A 171 3.34 -4.58 6.17
CA ARG A 171 1.96 -4.33 5.74
C ARG A 171 0.99 -4.40 6.91
N ALA A 172 -0.04 -3.55 6.92
CA ALA A 172 -0.98 -3.44 8.04
C ALA A 172 -1.64 -4.78 8.45
N GLY A 173 -1.91 -5.67 7.49
CA GLY A 173 -2.44 -7.02 7.77
C GLY A 173 -1.44 -7.97 8.44
N GLU A 174 -0.15 -7.68 8.34
CA GLU A 174 0.96 -8.48 8.88
C GLU A 174 1.41 -7.95 10.25
N ILE A 175 1.28 -6.63 10.49
CA ILE A 175 1.42 -6.02 11.83
C ILE A 175 0.47 -6.69 12.83
N GLY A 176 -0.78 -6.97 12.45
CA GLY A 176 -1.74 -7.66 13.32
C GLY A 176 -1.26 -9.05 13.75
N ARG A 177 -0.53 -9.78 12.90
CA ARG A 177 0.01 -11.11 13.24
C ARG A 177 1.27 -10.99 14.10
N THR A 178 2.19 -10.08 13.77
CA THR A 178 3.43 -9.89 14.55
C THR A 178 3.13 -9.38 15.96
N THR A 179 2.16 -8.47 16.11
CA THR A 179 1.71 -8.01 17.44
C THR A 179 1.02 -9.15 18.20
N SER A 180 0.21 -9.98 17.54
CA SER A 180 -0.40 -11.16 18.17
C SER A 180 0.66 -12.16 18.65
N ASP A 181 1.69 -12.42 17.84
CA ASP A 181 2.80 -13.33 18.17
C ASP A 181 3.72 -12.73 19.25
N ALA A 182 3.93 -11.41 19.26
CA ALA A 182 4.69 -10.69 20.27
C ALA A 182 3.96 -10.66 21.62
N THR A 183 2.65 -10.39 21.61
CA THR A 183 1.77 -10.47 22.79
C THR A 183 1.78 -11.90 23.36
N CYS A 184 1.76 -12.90 22.48
CA CYS A 184 1.88 -14.30 22.88
C CYS A 184 3.23 -14.62 23.55
N ARG A 185 4.34 -13.99 23.13
CA ARG A 185 5.67 -14.18 23.77
C ARG A 185 5.77 -13.50 25.13
N THR A 186 5.24 -12.30 25.29
CA THR A 186 5.24 -11.60 26.58
C THR A 186 4.38 -12.32 27.62
N ASP A 187 3.25 -12.90 27.20
CA ASP A 187 2.41 -13.74 28.06
C ASP A 187 3.10 -15.07 28.43
N ALA A 188 3.84 -15.68 27.50
CA ALA A 188 4.61 -16.90 27.75
C ALA A 188 5.81 -16.69 28.71
N GLY A 189 6.40 -15.49 28.73
CA GLY A 189 7.52 -15.13 29.61
C GLY A 189 7.13 -14.95 31.08
N THR A 190 5.85 -14.74 31.37
CA THR A 190 5.31 -14.59 32.74
C THR A 190 4.58 -15.85 33.25
N ALA A 191 4.32 -16.82 32.37
CA ALA A 191 3.70 -18.08 32.74
C ALA A 191 4.68 -19.00 33.49
N LYS A 192 4.48 -19.17 34.80
CA LYS A 192 5.02 -20.33 35.53
C LYS A 192 4.52 -21.61 34.85
N ARG A 193 5.39 -22.64 34.83
CA ARG A 193 5.33 -23.96 34.18
C ARG A 193 4.04 -24.83 34.31
N GLY A 194 2.87 -24.28 34.62
CA GLY A 194 1.66 -25.05 34.93
C GLY A 194 0.32 -24.50 34.44
N SER A 195 0.24 -23.40 33.68
CA SER A 195 -1.06 -22.89 33.20
C SER A 195 -1.06 -22.49 31.72
N CYS A 196 -1.03 -23.46 30.80
CA CYS A 196 -1.49 -23.21 29.42
C CYS A 196 -3.03 -23.32 29.33
N SER A 197 -3.73 -23.79 30.36
CA SER A 197 -5.21 -23.96 30.37
C SER A 197 -5.98 -22.67 30.63
N ASP A 198 -5.37 -21.65 31.22
CA ASP A 198 -6.04 -20.37 31.54
C ASP A 198 -5.85 -19.29 30.48
N LEU A 199 -5.18 -19.62 29.36
CA LEU A 199 -4.96 -18.67 28.26
C LEU A 199 -6.20 -18.60 27.35
N ARG A 200 -6.60 -17.36 27.01
CA ARG A 200 -7.73 -17.07 26.10
C ARG A 200 -7.62 -17.84 24.78
N ILE A 201 -8.79 -18.25 24.28
CA ILE A 201 -9.00 -19.02 23.04
C ILE A 201 -8.20 -18.36 21.89
N GLY A 202 -7.05 -18.95 21.55
CA GLY A 202 -6.10 -18.44 20.55
C GLY A 202 -4.64 -18.61 20.95
N CYS A 203 -4.31 -18.45 22.24
CA CYS A 203 -2.92 -18.50 22.73
C CYS A 203 -2.49 -19.92 23.16
N GLY A 204 -3.45 -20.82 23.45
CA GLY A 204 -3.19 -22.20 23.83
C GLY A 204 -2.43 -23.02 22.76
N THR A 205 -2.76 -22.83 21.48
CA THR A 205 -2.13 -23.57 20.37
C THR A 205 -0.66 -23.18 20.15
N CYS A 206 -0.30 -21.93 20.44
CA CYS A 206 1.09 -21.46 20.44
C CYS A 206 1.87 -21.97 21.66
N CYS A 207 1.26 -21.97 22.85
CA CYS A 207 1.82 -22.52 24.09
C CYS A 207 2.19 -24.01 23.93
N GLN A 208 1.27 -24.81 23.37
CA GLN A 208 1.49 -26.25 23.12
C GLN A 208 2.61 -26.53 22.11
N ARG A 209 2.76 -25.68 21.09
CA ARG A 209 3.77 -25.84 20.04
C ARG A 209 5.18 -25.44 20.49
N ALA A 210 5.28 -24.48 21.41
CA ALA A 210 6.55 -24.06 22.01
C ALA A 210 7.12 -25.07 23.02
N LEU A 211 6.26 -25.84 23.71
CA LEU A 211 6.68 -26.81 24.73
C LEU A 211 7.20 -28.15 24.19
N HIS A 212 6.98 -28.47 22.90
CA HIS A 212 7.45 -29.71 22.27
C HIS A 212 8.24 -29.45 20.98
N PRO A 213 9.56 -29.17 21.05
CA PRO A 213 10.30 -28.70 19.88
C PRO A 213 10.80 -29.80 18.92
N ARG A 214 10.62 -31.11 19.18
CA ARG A 214 11.17 -32.15 18.28
C ARG A 214 10.30 -33.40 18.13
N GLY A 215 9.80 -33.57 16.90
CA GLY A 215 9.88 -34.83 16.15
C GLY A 215 8.80 -35.88 16.37
N ARG A 216 7.69 -35.79 15.62
CA ARG A 216 7.17 -36.94 14.87
C ARG A 216 6.63 -36.49 13.52
N ARG A 217 7.14 -37.16 12.48
CA ARG A 217 6.55 -37.24 11.14
C ARG A 217 5.16 -37.88 11.24
N ASP A 218 4.36 -37.62 10.22
CA ASP A 218 3.15 -38.35 9.83
C ASP A 218 1.95 -38.23 10.77
N ARG A 219 1.16 -37.17 10.53
CA ARG A 219 -0.27 -37.34 10.28
C ARG A 219 -0.68 -36.34 9.21
N GLN A 220 -1.10 -36.90 8.07
CA GLN A 220 -1.93 -36.23 7.07
C GLN A 220 -2.90 -35.28 7.77
N VAL A 221 -2.88 -34.01 7.38
CA VAL A 221 -4.01 -33.12 7.54
C VAL A 221 -5.14 -33.77 6.75
N GLN A 222 -5.97 -34.58 7.42
CA GLN A 222 -7.28 -34.90 6.91
C GLN A 222 -7.97 -33.56 6.73
N ARG A 223 -8.15 -33.18 5.46
CA ARG A 223 -9.11 -32.15 5.06
C ARG A 223 -10.43 -32.49 5.78
N PRO A 224 -11.14 -31.52 6.37
CA PRO A 224 -12.51 -31.78 6.78
C PRO A 224 -13.25 -32.28 5.52
N SER A 225 -13.79 -33.49 5.61
CA SER A 225 -14.73 -34.02 4.64
C SER A 225 -15.87 -33.01 4.47
N GLU A 226 -16.22 -32.77 3.22
CA GLU A 226 -17.32 -31.91 2.79
C GLU A 226 -18.63 -32.19 3.58
N PRO A 227 -19.45 -31.17 3.85
CA PRO A 227 -20.74 -31.37 4.50
C PRO A 227 -21.72 -32.19 3.64
N GLU A 228 -22.39 -33.12 4.30
CA GLU A 228 -23.24 -34.22 3.81
C GLU A 228 -24.62 -33.78 3.26
N TRP A 229 -24.66 -32.78 2.37
CA TRP A 229 -25.92 -32.32 1.75
C TRP A 229 -25.91 -32.31 0.20
N VAL A 230 -24.86 -32.83 -0.45
CA VAL A 230 -24.73 -32.88 -1.93
C VAL A 230 -24.85 -34.32 -2.48
N ARG A 231 -25.70 -35.16 -1.89
CA ARG A 231 -26.06 -36.49 -2.48
C ARG A 231 -27.55 -36.78 -2.43
N ILE A 232 -28.39 -35.86 -2.91
CA ILE A 232 -29.75 -36.22 -3.35
C ILE A 232 -30.10 -35.39 -4.59
N THR A 233 -29.49 -35.68 -5.73
CA THR A 233 -30.10 -35.49 -7.06
C THR A 233 -29.33 -36.30 -8.10
N GLY A 234 -29.97 -37.35 -8.64
CA GLY A 234 -29.52 -38.01 -9.86
C GLY A 234 -29.66 -39.54 -9.85
N SER A 235 -30.89 -40.05 -9.96
CA SER A 235 -31.23 -41.28 -10.71
C SER A 235 -32.64 -41.77 -10.33
N ARG A 236 -33.66 -41.25 -11.01
CA ARG A 236 -34.71 -42.03 -11.68
C ARG A 236 -35.40 -41.16 -12.70
#